data_AF-A0A8H9FU18-F1
#
_entry.id   AF-A0A8H9FU18-F1
#
_cell.length_a   1.000
_cell.length_b   1.000
_cell.length_c   1.000
_cell.angle_alpha   90.00
_cell.angle_beta   90.00
_cell.angle_gamma   90.00
#
_symmetry.space_group_name_H-M   'P 1'
#
loop_
_entity.id
_entity.type
_entity.pdbx_description
1 polymer ?
#
loop_
_entity_poly.entity_id
_entity_poly.type
_entity_poly.pdbx_seq_one_letter_code
_entity_poly.pdbx_strand_id
1 'polypeptide(L)'
;MASVTRHLWRAIDLKLSEILQFDLWVGVAGGAGAVAAALVAPSALLNTLGVASQVMGIVVGAVIAGVSIQAAFFDQAFLRKLRAISRDPVSYLAPFLFTAVLGVAAMIGMLVLSALTPTTIPAVLATIGGITGLLTVWALASILPCLATLVQFIGLKVAALDVPDDIDVQIKPKRAAEG
;
A
#
# COMPACT_ATOMS: atom_id res chain seq x y z
N MET A 1 16.20 3.99 17.13
CA MET A 1 15.84 3.86 15.69
C MET A 1 15.48 2.44 15.25
N ALA A 2 16.06 1.37 15.82
CA ALA A 2 15.77 -0.01 15.40
C ALA A 2 14.40 -0.60 15.83
N SER A 3 13.61 0.07 16.68
CA SER A 3 12.29 -0.43 17.11
C SER A 3 11.15 0.02 16.19
N VAL A 4 11.20 1.26 15.66
CA VAL A 4 10.20 1.79 14.73
C VAL A 4 10.21 0.99 13.43
N THR A 5 11.40 0.72 12.88
CA THR A 5 11.56 -0.10 11.67
C THR A 5 11.10 -1.55 11.90
N ARG A 6 11.37 -2.16 13.06
CA ARG A 6 10.88 -3.51 13.39
C ARG A 6 9.35 -3.58 13.53
N HIS A 7 8.72 -2.55 14.07
CA HIS A 7 7.25 -2.46 14.14
C HIS A 7 6.64 -2.31 12.74
N LEU A 8 7.27 -1.52 11.87
CA LEU A 8 6.82 -1.32 10.48
C LEU A 8 6.97 -2.62 9.69
N TRP A 9 8.09 -3.33 9.86
CA TRP A 9 8.31 -4.63 9.24
C TRP A 9 7.32 -5.70 9.72
N ARG A 10 6.94 -5.70 11.01
CA ARG A 10 5.88 -6.59 11.51
C ARG A 10 4.48 -6.20 11.03
N ALA A 11 4.23 -4.92 10.78
CA ALA A 11 2.99 -4.47 10.14
C ALA A 11 2.95 -4.81 8.64
N ILE A 12 4.11 -5.00 8.01
CA ILE A 12 4.30 -5.47 6.63
C ILE A 12 4.37 -7.01 6.57
N ASP A 13 4.43 -7.72 7.71
CA ASP A 13 4.32 -9.18 7.83
C ASP A 13 2.86 -9.65 7.61
N LEU A 14 2.25 -9.06 6.58
CA LEU A 14 1.07 -9.54 5.90
C LEU A 14 1.38 -10.96 5.44
N LYS A 15 0.50 -11.90 5.77
CA LYS A 15 0.57 -13.24 5.21
C LYS A 15 0.72 -13.08 3.69
N LEU A 16 1.70 -13.78 3.10
CA LEU A 16 1.89 -13.81 1.64
C LEU A 16 0.57 -14.07 0.88
N SER A 17 -0.40 -14.77 1.48
CA SER A 17 -1.76 -14.96 0.94
C SER A 17 -2.63 -13.71 0.82
N GLU A 18 -2.34 -12.63 1.56
CA GLU A 18 -3.02 -11.33 1.48
C GLU A 18 -2.33 -10.37 0.51
N ILE A 19 -1.02 -10.55 0.24
CA ILE A 19 -0.24 -9.78 -0.76
C ILE A 19 -0.30 -10.42 -2.17
N LEU A 20 -0.39 -11.75 -2.28
CA LEU A 20 -0.56 -12.49 -3.54
C LEU A 20 -2.04 -12.55 -3.97
N GLN A 21 -2.73 -11.42 -3.97
CA GLN A 21 -4.11 -11.34 -4.45
C GLN A 21 -4.17 -11.02 -5.96
N PHE A 22 -5.38 -10.84 -6.47
CA PHE A 22 -5.64 -10.53 -7.88
C PHE A 22 -4.85 -9.31 -8.39
N ASP A 23 -4.58 -8.34 -7.51
CA ASP A 23 -3.82 -7.13 -7.80
C ASP A 23 -2.37 -7.40 -8.24
N LEU A 24 -1.69 -8.37 -7.63
CA LEU A 24 -0.36 -8.79 -8.08
C LEU A 24 -0.40 -9.39 -9.50
N TRP A 25 -1.42 -10.20 -9.81
CA TRP A 25 -1.56 -10.79 -11.15
C TRP A 25 -1.81 -9.72 -12.22
N VAL A 26 -2.59 -8.70 -11.88
CA VAL A 26 -2.77 -7.51 -12.72
C VAL A 26 -1.44 -6.76 -12.87
N GLY A 27 -0.67 -6.64 -11.79
CA GLY A 27 0.70 -6.13 -11.82
C GLY A 27 1.63 -6.90 -12.76
N VAL A 28 1.64 -8.23 -12.68
CA VAL A 28 2.44 -9.09 -13.57
C VAL A 28 2.04 -8.90 -15.04
N ALA A 29 0.75 -8.78 -15.34
CA ALA A 29 0.27 -8.47 -16.68
C ALA A 29 0.76 -7.09 -17.15
N GLY A 30 0.75 -6.09 -16.26
CA GLY A 30 1.33 -4.77 -16.51
C GLY A 30 2.83 -4.81 -16.80
N GLY A 31 3.58 -5.59 -16.02
CA GLY A 31 5.01 -5.80 -16.21
C GLY A 31 5.32 -6.49 -17.54
N ALA A 32 4.61 -7.58 -17.85
CA ALA A 32 4.75 -8.29 -19.12
C ALA A 32 4.40 -7.40 -20.31
N GLY A 33 3.34 -6.59 -20.20
CA GLY A 33 2.97 -5.59 -21.20
C GLY A 33 4.06 -4.54 -21.41
N ALA A 34 4.67 -4.05 -20.34
CA ALA A 34 5.77 -3.09 -20.42
C ALA A 34 7.06 -3.69 -21.00
N VAL A 35 7.38 -4.97 -20.70
CA VAL A 35 8.47 -5.71 -21.34
C VAL A 35 8.22 -5.85 -22.85
N ALA A 36 7.02 -6.27 -23.24
CA ALA A 36 6.65 -6.38 -24.65
C ALA A 36 6.74 -5.02 -25.36
N ALA A 37 6.25 -3.96 -24.74
CA ALA A 37 6.35 -2.60 -25.26
C ALA A 37 7.80 -2.14 -25.38
N ALA A 38 8.68 -2.45 -24.41
CA ALA A 38 10.09 -2.11 -24.49
C ALA A 38 10.81 -2.78 -25.67
N LEU A 39 10.42 -4.01 -26.01
CA LEU A 39 11.05 -4.78 -27.09
C LEU A 39 10.50 -4.43 -28.48
N VAL A 40 9.20 -4.16 -28.58
CA VAL A 40 8.50 -3.98 -29.87
C VAL A 40 8.27 -2.50 -30.22
N ALA A 41 8.02 -1.66 -29.21
CA ALA A 41 7.64 -0.26 -29.39
C ALA A 41 8.22 0.64 -28.27
N PRO A 42 9.55 0.78 -28.16
CA PRO A 42 10.20 1.47 -27.04
C PRO A 42 9.81 2.95 -26.93
N SER A 43 9.54 3.61 -28.05
CA SER A 43 9.03 4.99 -28.05
C SER A 43 7.63 5.09 -27.45
N ALA A 44 6.76 4.12 -27.71
CA ALA A 44 5.41 4.10 -27.14
C ALA A 44 5.47 3.93 -25.62
N LEU A 45 6.33 3.03 -25.11
CA LEU A 45 6.55 2.87 -23.67
C LEU A 45 6.95 4.20 -23.02
N LEU A 46 7.97 4.88 -23.56
CA LEU A 46 8.45 6.14 -22.98
C LEU A 46 7.41 7.26 -23.06
N ASN A 47 6.60 7.30 -24.13
CA ASN A 47 5.52 8.28 -24.27
C ASN A 47 4.40 8.10 -23.23
N THR A 48 4.20 6.88 -22.71
CA THR A 48 3.20 6.63 -21.66
C THR A 48 3.60 7.13 -20.28
N LEU A 49 4.87 7.48 -20.06
CA LEU A 49 5.39 7.91 -18.75
C LEU A 49 4.64 9.12 -18.19
N GLY A 50 4.31 10.11 -19.02
CA GLY A 50 3.61 11.31 -18.57
C GLY A 50 2.19 11.02 -18.05
N VAL A 51 1.49 10.07 -18.66
CA VAL A 51 0.16 9.64 -18.20
C VAL A 51 0.32 8.77 -16.96
N ALA A 52 1.27 7.84 -16.97
CA ALA A 52 1.52 6.94 -15.85
C ALA A 52 1.89 7.71 -14.57
N SER A 53 2.71 8.76 -14.66
CA SER A 53 3.07 9.59 -13.50
C SER A 53 1.89 10.35 -12.92
N GLN A 54 0.99 10.86 -13.79
CA GLN A 54 -0.23 11.55 -13.35
C GLN A 54 -1.17 10.59 -12.61
N VAL A 55 -1.41 9.42 -13.19
CA VAL A 55 -2.22 8.36 -12.55
C VAL A 55 -1.61 7.96 -11.21
N MET A 56 -0.29 7.79 -11.13
CA MET A 56 0.38 7.47 -9.86
C MET A 56 0.25 8.57 -8.82
N GLY A 57 0.28 9.84 -9.21
CA GLY A 57 -0.02 10.96 -8.32
C GLY A 57 -1.42 10.84 -7.70
N ILE A 58 -2.42 10.45 -8.50
CA ILE A 58 -3.79 10.20 -8.03
C ILE A 58 -3.81 9.02 -7.04
N VAL A 59 -3.12 7.92 -7.35
CA VAL A 59 -3.05 6.73 -6.46
C VAL A 59 -2.48 7.12 -5.09
N VAL A 60 -1.32 7.79 -5.08
CA VAL A 60 -0.66 8.20 -3.84
C VAL A 60 -1.54 9.20 -3.06
N GLY A 61 -2.17 10.14 -3.76
CA GLY A 61 -3.11 11.08 -3.15
C GLY A 61 -4.31 10.39 -2.49
N ALA A 62 -4.92 9.41 -3.17
CA ALA A 62 -6.02 8.63 -2.63
C ALA A 62 -5.61 7.81 -1.39
N VAL A 63 -4.41 7.23 -1.41
CA VAL A 63 -3.86 6.48 -0.28
C VAL A 63 -3.64 7.39 0.93
N ILE A 64 -3.02 8.56 0.74
CA ILE A 64 -2.83 9.54 1.82
C ILE A 64 -4.17 9.98 2.39
N ALA A 65 -5.15 10.29 1.53
CA ALA A 65 -6.49 10.66 1.98
C ALA A 65 -7.14 9.55 2.82
N GLY A 66 -7.06 8.28 2.39
CA GLY A 66 -7.56 7.15 3.14
C GLY A 66 -6.89 6.98 4.52
N VAL A 67 -5.57 7.16 4.59
CA VAL A 67 -4.83 7.16 5.86
C VAL A 67 -5.28 8.32 6.76
N SER A 68 -5.45 9.52 6.21
CA SER A 68 -5.93 10.68 6.97
C SER A 68 -7.32 10.47 7.55
N ILE A 69 -8.24 9.86 6.78
CA ILE A 69 -9.59 9.52 7.25
C ILE A 69 -9.51 8.52 8.42
N GLN A 70 -8.72 7.45 8.28
CA GLN A 70 -8.56 6.47 9.36
C GLN A 70 -7.93 7.11 10.61
N ALA A 71 -6.90 7.94 10.42
CA ALA A 71 -6.24 8.65 11.51
C ALA A 71 -7.19 9.59 12.25
N ALA A 72 -8.08 10.29 11.53
CA ALA A 72 -9.10 11.16 12.12
C ALA A 72 -10.11 10.38 13.00
N PHE A 73 -10.36 9.11 12.69
CA PHE A 73 -11.30 8.27 13.42
C PHE A 73 -10.69 7.46 14.57
N PHE A 74 -9.35 7.43 14.69
CA PHE A 74 -8.65 6.87 15.85
C PHE A 74 -8.69 7.80 17.06
N ASP A 75 -9.88 8.06 17.58
CA ASP A 75 -10.05 8.72 18.87
C ASP A 75 -9.72 7.77 20.05
N GLN A 76 -9.51 8.35 21.23
CA GLN A 76 -9.16 7.59 22.43
C GLN A 76 -10.25 6.59 22.85
N ALA A 77 -11.53 6.88 22.58
CA ALA A 77 -12.64 5.98 22.89
C ALA A 77 -12.58 4.72 22.02
N PHE A 78 -12.39 4.89 20.72
CA PHE A 78 -12.29 3.80 19.77
C PHE A 78 -11.04 2.94 19.96
N LEU A 79 -9.89 3.56 20.25
CA LEU A 79 -8.66 2.82 20.56
C LEU A 79 -8.80 2.00 21.84
N ARG A 80 -9.54 2.48 22.85
CA ARG A 80 -9.86 1.69 24.05
C ARG A 80 -10.72 0.48 23.72
N LYS A 81 -11.77 0.65 22.91
CA LYS A 81 -12.65 -0.43 22.44
C LYS A 81 -11.88 -1.47 21.62
N LEU A 82 -11.03 -1.04 20.67
CA LEU A 82 -10.17 -1.93 19.89
C LEU A 82 -9.19 -2.71 20.78
N ARG A 83 -8.62 -2.06 21.80
CA ARG A 83 -7.73 -2.72 22.77
C ARG A 83 -8.48 -3.73 23.65
N ALA A 84 -9.74 -3.46 24.02
CA ALA A 84 -10.56 -4.38 24.79
C ALA A 84 -10.81 -5.71 24.03
N ILE A 85 -10.96 -5.65 22.71
CA ILE A 85 -11.08 -6.84 21.85
C ILE A 85 -9.71 -7.38 21.36
N SER A 86 -8.59 -6.87 21.91
CA SER A 86 -7.22 -7.24 21.53
C SER A 86 -6.92 -7.14 20.02
N ARG A 87 -7.55 -6.20 19.30
CA ARG A 87 -7.28 -5.92 17.89
C ARG A 87 -6.24 -4.83 17.74
N ASP A 88 -5.30 -5.05 16.82
CA ASP A 88 -4.29 -4.05 16.47
C ASP A 88 -4.86 -3.03 15.45
N PRO A 89 -4.94 -1.73 15.78
CA PRO A 89 -5.40 -0.70 14.85
C PRO A 89 -4.50 -0.56 13.61
N VAL A 90 -3.21 -0.93 13.71
CA VAL A 90 -2.25 -0.80 12.60
C VAL A 90 -2.60 -1.74 11.45
N SER A 91 -3.31 -2.85 11.72
CA SER A 91 -3.74 -3.81 10.69
C SER A 91 -4.64 -3.19 9.63
N TYR A 92 -5.42 -2.14 9.96
CA TYR A 92 -6.27 -1.42 9.00
C TYR A 92 -5.50 -0.43 8.13
N LEU A 93 -4.30 -0.01 8.56
CA LEU A 93 -3.43 0.90 7.82
C LEU A 93 -2.45 0.16 6.91
N ALA A 94 -2.18 -1.11 7.19
CA ALA A 94 -1.20 -1.90 6.45
C ALA A 94 -1.45 -1.90 4.92
N PRO A 95 -2.68 -2.09 4.39
CA PRO A 95 -2.91 -2.07 2.94
C PRO A 95 -2.60 -0.71 2.30
N PHE A 96 -2.89 0.37 3.00
CA PHE A 96 -2.59 1.73 2.56
C PHE A 96 -1.10 2.01 2.57
N LEU A 97 -0.40 1.63 3.65
CA LEU A 97 1.05 1.79 3.76
C LEU A 97 1.78 0.96 2.69
N PHE A 98 1.33 -0.27 2.45
CA PHE A 98 1.86 -1.13 1.40
C PHE A 98 1.71 -0.47 0.03
N THR A 99 0.50 0.00 -0.30
CA THR A 99 0.22 0.66 -1.58
C THR A 99 1.00 1.97 -1.74
N ALA A 100 1.22 2.72 -0.64
CA ALA A 100 2.06 3.91 -0.65
C ALA A 100 3.51 3.58 -1.01
N VAL A 101 4.10 2.56 -0.35
CA VAL A 101 5.48 2.12 -0.62
C VAL A 101 5.62 1.65 -2.07
N LEU A 102 4.65 0.87 -2.55
CA LEU A 102 4.61 0.39 -3.92
C LEU A 102 4.53 1.55 -4.92
N GLY A 103 3.68 2.55 -4.64
CA GLY A 103 3.55 3.73 -5.48
C GLY A 103 4.82 4.60 -5.52
N VAL A 104 5.51 4.76 -4.39
CA VAL A 104 6.81 5.43 -4.33
C VAL A 104 7.85 4.67 -5.15
N ALA A 105 7.90 3.33 -5.03
CA ALA A 105 8.80 2.51 -5.83
C ALA A 105 8.52 2.62 -7.33
N ALA A 106 7.23 2.66 -7.73
CA ALA A 106 6.81 2.87 -9.11
C ALA A 106 7.27 4.24 -9.65
N MET A 107 7.09 5.31 -8.88
CA MET A 107 7.53 6.65 -9.26
C MET A 107 9.06 6.75 -9.41
N ILE A 108 9.82 6.09 -8.53
CA ILE A 108 11.28 5.99 -8.68
C ILE A 108 11.63 5.26 -9.98
N GLY A 109 10.94 4.15 -10.30
CA GLY A 109 11.11 3.44 -11.57
C GLY A 109 10.83 4.34 -12.78
N MET A 110 9.76 5.15 -12.75
CA MET A 110 9.44 6.10 -13.80
C MET A 110 10.49 7.20 -13.96
N LEU A 111 11.09 7.68 -12.85
CA LEU A 111 12.19 8.64 -12.89
C LEU A 111 13.44 8.04 -13.54
N VAL A 112 13.72 6.76 -13.30
CA VAL A 112 14.83 6.07 -13.99
C VAL A 112 14.48 5.91 -15.47
N LEU A 113 13.24 5.49 -15.79
CA LEU A 113 12.80 5.27 -17.16
C LEU A 113 12.79 6.56 -18.00
N SER A 114 12.50 7.71 -17.38
CA SER A 114 12.50 9.01 -18.07
C SER A 114 13.88 9.48 -18.49
N ALA A 115 14.95 8.95 -17.88
CA ALA A 115 16.32 9.19 -18.28
C ALA A 115 16.79 8.30 -19.44
N LEU A 116 16.00 7.30 -19.83
CA LEU A 116 16.35 6.36 -20.90
C LEU A 116 15.84 6.83 -22.26
N THR A 117 16.54 6.40 -23.31
CA THR A 117 16.18 6.67 -24.71
C THR A 117 15.75 5.39 -25.42
N PRO A 118 15.03 5.49 -26.56
CA PRO A 118 14.69 4.32 -27.38
C PRO A 118 15.89 3.53 -27.90
N THR A 119 17.08 4.14 -27.92
CA THR A 119 18.34 3.52 -28.34
C THR A 119 19.10 2.82 -27.20
N THR A 120 18.57 2.87 -25.97
CA THR A 120 19.13 2.16 -24.82
C THR A 120 19.14 0.64 -25.08
N ILE A 121 20.12 -0.06 -24.53
CA ILE A 121 20.24 -1.53 -24.63
C ILE A 121 18.86 -2.18 -24.36
N PRO A 122 18.29 -2.93 -25.32
CA PRO A 122 16.91 -3.41 -25.21
C PRO A 122 16.64 -4.24 -23.94
N ALA A 123 17.62 -5.06 -23.51
CA ALA A 123 17.51 -5.83 -22.28
C ALA A 123 17.39 -4.95 -21.03
N VAL A 124 18.12 -3.82 -20.99
CA VAL A 124 18.06 -2.86 -19.87
C VAL A 124 16.72 -2.14 -19.88
N LEU A 125 16.27 -1.66 -21.04
CA LEU A 125 14.99 -0.99 -21.20
C LEU A 125 13.82 -1.92 -20.85
N ALA A 126 13.88 -3.19 -21.28
CA ALA A 126 12.87 -4.19 -20.95
C ALA A 126 12.84 -4.52 -19.46
N THR A 127 14.00 -4.62 -18.81
CA THR A 127 14.07 -4.91 -17.38
C THR A 127 13.51 -3.76 -16.55
N ILE A 128 13.99 -2.53 -16.79
CA ILE A 128 13.54 -1.35 -16.05
C ILE A 128 12.07 -1.03 -16.37
N GLY A 129 11.69 -1.10 -17.66
CA GLY A 129 10.31 -0.93 -18.11
C GLY A 129 9.38 -1.98 -17.51
N GLY A 130 9.80 -3.25 -17.48
CA GLY A 130 9.04 -4.34 -16.89
C GLY A 130 8.81 -4.19 -15.38
N ILE A 131 9.87 -3.90 -14.63
CA ILE A 131 9.76 -3.65 -13.17
C ILE A 131 8.88 -2.44 -12.90
N THR A 132 9.10 -1.34 -13.63
CA THR A 132 8.32 -0.09 -13.46
C THR A 132 6.86 -0.32 -13.81
N GLY A 133 6.58 -0.99 -14.93
CA GLY A 133 5.22 -1.34 -15.36
C GLY A 133 4.52 -2.25 -14.35
N LEU A 134 5.23 -3.25 -13.82
CA LEU A 134 4.71 -4.14 -12.77
C LEU A 134 4.29 -3.34 -11.54
N LEU A 135 5.20 -2.54 -11.00
CA LEU A 135 4.95 -1.76 -9.77
C LEU A 135 3.83 -0.73 -9.97
N THR A 136 3.79 -0.09 -11.13
CA THR A 136 2.77 0.92 -11.47
C THR A 136 1.38 0.30 -11.52
N VAL A 137 1.24 -0.79 -12.28
CA VAL A 137 -0.05 -1.44 -12.49
C VAL A 137 -0.50 -2.15 -11.22
N TRP A 138 0.43 -2.72 -10.46
CA TRP A 138 0.11 -3.30 -9.15
C TRP A 138 -0.39 -2.21 -8.19
N ALA A 139 0.26 -1.05 -8.10
CA ALA A 139 -0.18 0.03 -7.22
C ALA A 139 -1.55 0.57 -7.58
N LEU A 140 -1.86 0.64 -8.87
CA LEU A 140 -3.18 1.00 -9.35
C LEU A 140 -4.23 -0.03 -8.93
N ALA A 141 -3.93 -1.33 -9.10
CA ALA A 141 -4.84 -2.41 -8.73
C ALA A 141 -5.06 -2.50 -7.21
N SER A 142 -4.04 -2.21 -6.39
CA SER A 142 -4.11 -2.23 -4.92
C SER A 142 -5.00 -1.13 -4.33
N ILE A 143 -5.52 -0.20 -5.13
CA ILE A 143 -6.57 0.72 -4.67
C ILE A 143 -7.86 -0.02 -4.30
N LEU A 144 -8.20 -1.09 -5.03
CA LEU A 144 -9.42 -1.87 -4.76
C LEU A 144 -9.43 -2.47 -3.34
N PRO A 145 -8.38 -3.19 -2.89
CA PRO A 145 -8.34 -3.66 -1.51
C PRO A 145 -8.28 -2.51 -0.50
N CYS A 146 -7.63 -1.38 -0.80
CA CYS A 146 -7.64 -0.20 0.07
C CYS A 146 -9.07 0.32 0.31
N LEU A 147 -9.88 0.43 -0.75
CA LEU A 147 -11.28 0.83 -0.64
C LEU A 147 -12.10 -0.16 0.19
N ALA A 148 -11.89 -1.47 -0.02
CA ALA A 148 -12.55 -2.50 0.78
C ALA A 148 -12.21 -2.37 2.27
N THR A 149 -10.94 -2.15 2.61
CA THR A 149 -10.49 -1.92 3.99
C THR A 149 -11.11 -0.66 4.58
N LEU A 150 -11.22 0.43 3.81
CA LEU A 150 -11.84 1.67 4.27
C LEU A 150 -13.32 1.50 4.59
N VAL A 151 -14.07 0.79 3.73
CA VAL A 151 -15.47 0.45 3.99
C VAL A 151 -15.62 -0.39 5.25
N GLN A 152 -14.78 -1.42 5.42
CA GLN A 152 -14.78 -2.25 6.64
C GLN A 152 -14.47 -1.42 7.89
N PHE A 153 -13.50 -0.51 7.80
CA PHE A 153 -13.10 0.36 8.90
C PHE A 153 -14.23 1.32 9.30
N ILE A 154 -14.89 1.96 8.33
CA ILE A 154 -16.06 2.82 8.59
C ILE A 154 -17.18 2.02 9.24
N GLY A 155 -17.50 0.82 8.73
CA GLY A 155 -18.51 -0.06 9.33
C GLY A 155 -18.18 -0.40 10.79
N LEU A 156 -16.91 -0.70 11.07
CA LEU A 156 -16.45 -0.99 12.42
C LEU A 156 -16.51 0.25 13.34
N LYS A 157 -16.24 1.44 12.81
CA LYS A 157 -16.40 2.69 13.57
C LYS A 157 -17.86 2.99 13.89
N VAL A 158 -18.77 2.79 12.95
CA VAL A 158 -20.22 2.95 13.19
C VAL A 158 -20.70 1.95 14.26
N ALA A 159 -20.33 0.67 14.13
CA ALA A 159 -20.68 -0.33 15.13
C ALA A 159 -20.09 -0.03 16.52
N ALA A 160 -18.93 0.63 16.59
CA ALA A 160 -18.33 1.04 17.85
C ALA A 160 -19.07 2.20 18.54
N LEU A 161 -19.94 2.93 17.85
CA LEU A 161 -20.80 3.96 18.46
C LEU A 161 -21.94 3.34 19.29
N ASP A 162 -22.41 2.15 18.89
CA ASP A 162 -23.48 1.43 19.60
C ASP A 162 -23.02 0.75 20.89
N VAL A 163 -21.70 0.73 21.14
CA VAL A 163 -21.10 0.16 22.35
C VAL A 163 -20.86 1.27 23.37
N PRO A 164 -21.30 1.16 24.63
CA PRO A 164 -20.99 2.15 25.66
C PRO A 164 -19.48 2.38 25.83
N ASP A 165 -19.07 3.62 26.14
CA ASP A 165 -17.66 3.97 26.35
C ASP A 165 -17.10 3.46 27.69
N ASP A 166 -17.98 2.97 28.57
CA ASP A 166 -17.73 2.59 29.97
C ASP A 166 -17.15 1.16 30.10
N ILE A 167 -16.53 0.62 29.05
CA ILE A 167 -15.82 -0.65 29.16
C ILE A 167 -14.67 -0.42 30.13
N ASP A 168 -14.85 -0.86 31.38
CA ASP A 168 -13.81 -0.98 32.39
C ASP A 168 -12.74 -1.93 31.85
N VAL A 169 -11.75 -1.35 31.17
CA VAL A 169 -10.55 -2.07 30.77
C VAL A 169 -9.83 -2.40 32.06
N GLN A 170 -10.02 -3.62 32.57
CA GLN A 170 -9.09 -4.20 33.53
C GLN A 170 -7.73 -4.25 32.85
N ILE A 171 -6.92 -3.21 33.07
CA ILE A 171 -5.53 -3.17 32.68
C ILE A 171 -4.87 -4.28 33.48
N LYS A 172 -4.79 -5.50 32.94
CA LYS A 172 -3.82 -6.47 33.43
C LYS A 172 -2.46 -5.84 33.14
N PRO A 173 -1.71 -5.40 34.17
CA PRO A 173 -0.38 -4.88 33.93
C PRO A 173 0.39 -6.02 33.29
N LYS A 174 0.94 -5.78 32.10
CA LYS A 174 1.94 -6.66 31.52
C LYS A 174 3.06 -6.67 32.55
N ARG A 175 3.21 -7.78 33.30
CA ARG A 175 4.20 -7.93 34.38
C ARG A 175 5.52 -7.32 33.92
N ALA A 176 5.84 -6.16 34.48
CA ALA A 176 7.21 -5.80 34.69
C ALA A 176 7.76 -6.81 35.71
N ALA A 177 8.99 -7.24 35.48
CA ALA A 177 9.75 -8.21 36.27
C ALA A 177 9.37 -9.69 36.06
N GLU A 178 10.27 -10.40 35.37
CA GLU A 178 10.99 -11.54 35.94
C GLU A 178 12.20 -11.86 35.04
N GLY A 179 13.42 -11.62 35.56
CA GLY A 179 14.69 -12.20 35.07
C GLY A 179 15.48 -11.39 34.06
#